data_AF-A0A2P6CFQ4-F1
#
_entry.id   AF-A0A2P6CFQ4-F1
#
_cell.length_a   1.000
_cell.length_b   1.000
_cell.length_c   1.000
_cell.angle_alpha   90.00
_cell.angle_beta   90.00
_cell.angle_gamma   90.00
#
_symmetry.space_group_name_H-M   'P 1'
#
loop_
_entity.id
_entity.type
_entity.pdbx_description
1 polymer ?
#
loop_
_entity_poly.entity_id
_entity_poly.type
_entity_poly.pdbx_seq_one_letter_code
_entity_poly.pdbx_strand_id
1 'polypeptide(L)'
;MKKIFFLLITFVALNTFSQTDNLSNLKGNELRNSIRLNYILVHQPNIIYQNGHELDPTMGFIGLNYNFPLNDWLYTGVGFHAAITGDQGGLFTLGVNLGVNKQLYKNLYFDANVHFGGGGGFRSLVNGGGIIYPNAGLQYKAKNYSFGVQYGYVNFFTGIQKSDNVSFFVEIPTSLRSTTYADAQKTFINNNQSKDAFWTKPAVKSVQQVTFDYFFPFGDSRTDASTTPKYKPIDHTLSVIGFEYQRYLTSNTFIYAHVDAMYAGLTAGFMDLFMGVGKNFIETKYVNFFGKFGMGAAGGRIYPEGGLTMYPSVGADVKITEKFGLSAHGGYHRSIGGTFEAYTAGFSIKYYGLSGGTKDPFSNEEATSIKTQGIQIGVQNQTYLKVKRFGLTPEETYRNLQLIAIKVNYDLNHRFYIAGEASFAYEGESGGYAHGIFGLGIKSNRFANNKLSLFAEAAAGVAGGGRVDSGEGVLVRPTAGINYHVNDDLSFNFSGGQMWSPYGNVNSTNINIGLSYGLSILNAKK
;
A
#
# COMPACT_ATOMS: atom_id res chain seq x y z
N MET A 1 20.06 -18.83 -24.13
CA MET A 1 18.99 -19.82 -23.84
C MET A 1 19.42 -20.92 -22.86
N LYS A 2 20.54 -21.65 -23.08
CA LYS A 2 20.99 -22.72 -22.16
C LYS A 2 21.25 -22.27 -20.70
N LYS A 3 21.80 -21.06 -20.50
CA LYS A 3 22.04 -20.50 -19.14
C LYS A 3 20.76 -20.14 -18.36
N ILE A 4 19.71 -19.70 -19.07
CA ILE A 4 18.39 -19.38 -18.47
C ILE A 4 17.66 -20.67 -18.09
N PHE A 5 17.75 -21.70 -18.95
CA PHE A 5 17.18 -23.01 -18.68
C PHE A 5 17.86 -23.70 -17.47
N PHE A 6 19.17 -23.53 -17.31
CA PHE A 6 19.91 -24.04 -16.14
C PHE A 6 19.52 -23.31 -14.84
N LEU A 7 19.29 -21.99 -14.91
CA LEU A 7 18.79 -21.20 -13.78
C LEU A 7 17.37 -21.64 -13.37
N LEU A 8 16.51 -21.94 -14.35
CA LEU A 8 15.17 -22.47 -14.13
C LEU A 8 15.19 -23.87 -13.49
N ILE A 9 16.09 -24.75 -13.94
CA ILE A 9 16.28 -26.10 -13.37
C ILE A 9 16.83 -26.03 -11.94
N THR A 10 17.72 -25.08 -11.65
CA THR A 10 18.26 -24.89 -10.30
C THR A 10 17.18 -24.40 -9.31
N PHE A 11 16.20 -23.63 -9.80
CA PHE A 11 15.03 -23.21 -9.00
C PHE A 11 14.07 -24.38 -8.68
N VAL A 12 13.95 -25.36 -9.58
CA VAL A 12 13.08 -26.54 -9.38
C VAL A 12 13.72 -27.58 -8.45
N ALA A 13 15.05 -27.63 -8.35
CA ALA A 13 15.78 -28.60 -7.53
C ALA A 13 15.78 -28.30 -6.01
N LEU A 14 15.30 -27.15 -5.57
CA LEU A 14 15.21 -26.76 -4.14
C LEU A 14 13.87 -27.13 -3.52
N ASN A 15 13.34 -28.33 -3.82
CA ASN A 15 12.21 -28.89 -3.10
C ASN A 15 12.67 -29.23 -1.68
N THR A 16 12.38 -28.33 -0.75
CA THR A 16 12.56 -28.55 0.68
C THR A 16 11.45 -29.48 1.15
N PHE A 17 11.83 -30.57 1.82
CA PHE A 17 10.89 -31.45 2.50
C PHE A 17 10.18 -30.65 3.60
N SER A 18 8.88 -30.40 3.41
CA SER A 18 8.04 -29.82 4.46
C SER A 18 7.68 -30.93 5.44
N GLN A 19 8.08 -30.79 6.71
CA GLN A 19 7.60 -31.68 7.77
C GLN A 19 6.08 -31.53 7.86
N THR A 20 5.39 -32.67 7.94
CA THR A 20 3.94 -32.74 7.96
C THR A 20 3.49 -32.93 9.40
N ASP A 21 3.01 -31.85 10.01
CA ASP A 21 2.58 -31.83 11.41
C ASP A 21 1.06 -31.88 11.52
N ASN A 22 0.54 -32.26 12.70
CA ASN A 22 -0.88 -32.16 12.98
C ASN A 22 -1.24 -30.70 13.35
N LEU A 23 -2.31 -30.17 12.75
CA LEU A 23 -2.78 -28.80 13.02
C LEU A 23 -3.10 -28.57 14.51
N SER A 24 -3.48 -29.60 15.26
CA SER A 24 -3.77 -29.51 16.70
C SER A 24 -2.60 -29.00 17.54
N ASN A 25 -1.37 -29.07 17.02
CA ASN A 25 -0.16 -28.65 17.72
C ASN A 25 0.21 -27.19 17.42
N LEU A 26 -0.49 -26.53 16.48
CA LEU A 26 -0.18 -25.18 16.03
C LEU A 26 -0.83 -24.15 16.94
N LYS A 27 -0.03 -23.39 17.69
CA LYS A 27 -0.54 -22.34 18.57
C LYS A 27 -1.00 -21.13 17.75
N GLY A 28 -2.29 -20.77 17.89
CA GLY A 28 -2.85 -19.58 17.26
C GLY A 28 -2.72 -18.30 18.09
N ASN A 29 -2.70 -17.16 17.39
CA ASN A 29 -2.86 -15.82 17.91
C ASN A 29 -3.89 -15.05 17.04
N GLU A 30 -4.80 -14.31 17.66
CA GLU A 30 -5.80 -13.50 16.98
C GLU A 30 -5.56 -12.01 17.27
N LEU A 31 -5.09 -11.30 16.26
CA LEU A 31 -4.91 -9.86 16.29
C LEU A 31 -6.23 -9.17 15.91
N ARG A 32 -6.80 -8.43 16.86
CA ARG A 32 -8.03 -7.66 16.69
C ARG A 32 -7.72 -6.27 16.15
N ASN A 33 -7.57 -6.20 14.84
CA ASN A 33 -7.17 -5.00 14.12
C ASN A 33 -8.39 -4.15 13.76
N SER A 34 -8.16 -2.97 13.20
CA SER A 34 -9.23 -2.15 12.65
C SER A 34 -8.83 -1.38 11.40
N ILE A 35 -9.79 -1.20 10.50
CA ILE A 35 -9.67 -0.30 9.35
C ILE A 35 -10.40 0.98 9.73
N ARG A 36 -9.69 2.09 9.83
CA ARG A 36 -10.26 3.41 10.13
C ARG A 36 -10.25 4.26 8.86
N LEU A 37 -11.44 4.72 8.48
CA LEU A 37 -11.67 5.69 7.42
C LEU A 37 -11.97 7.03 8.09
N ASN A 38 -11.15 8.04 7.85
CA ASN A 38 -11.33 9.38 8.41
C ASN A 38 -11.46 10.44 7.32
N TYR A 39 -12.26 11.47 7.60
CA TYR A 39 -12.33 12.71 6.84
C TYR A 39 -11.84 13.84 7.75
N ILE A 40 -10.89 14.61 7.27
CA ILE A 40 -10.25 15.73 7.98
C ILE A 40 -10.50 16.99 7.16
N LEU A 41 -11.11 18.00 7.77
CA LEU A 41 -11.25 19.32 7.14
C LEU A 41 -10.08 20.20 7.56
N VAL A 42 -9.17 20.49 6.64
CA VAL A 42 -7.93 21.23 6.90
C VAL A 42 -8.06 22.65 6.33
N HIS A 43 -7.84 23.69 7.13
CA HIS A 43 -7.74 25.04 6.59
C HIS A 43 -6.41 25.23 5.86
N GLN A 44 -6.46 25.94 4.75
CA GLN A 44 -5.30 26.22 3.91
C GLN A 44 -4.79 27.65 4.15
N PRO A 45 -3.49 27.90 3.91
CA PRO A 45 -2.95 29.25 3.99
C PRO A 45 -3.60 30.15 2.92
N ASN A 46 -3.87 31.40 3.27
CA ASN A 46 -4.38 32.38 2.31
C ASN A 46 -3.25 32.76 1.33
N ILE A 47 -3.35 32.26 0.09
CA ILE A 47 -2.35 32.44 -0.96
C ILE A 47 -3.05 32.83 -2.26
N ILE A 48 -2.54 33.89 -2.88
CA ILE A 48 -2.85 34.27 -4.25
C ILE A 48 -1.60 34.03 -5.10
N TYR A 49 -1.69 33.14 -6.08
CA TYR A 49 -0.61 32.83 -7.00
C TYR A 49 -0.40 33.95 -8.03
N GLN A 50 0.76 33.97 -8.67
CA GLN A 50 1.15 35.02 -9.63
C GLN A 50 0.18 35.19 -10.82
N ASN A 51 -0.58 34.15 -11.14
CA ASN A 51 -1.61 34.16 -12.17
C ASN A 51 -2.99 34.66 -11.67
N GLY A 52 -3.07 35.14 -10.42
CA GLY A 52 -4.31 35.59 -9.78
C GLY A 52 -5.19 34.46 -9.23
N HIS A 53 -4.75 33.20 -9.31
CA HIS A 53 -5.49 32.08 -8.71
C HIS A 53 -5.41 32.17 -7.18
N GLU A 54 -6.56 32.15 -6.51
CA GLU A 54 -6.66 32.09 -5.05
C GLU A 54 -6.78 30.63 -4.62
N LEU A 55 -5.94 30.21 -3.68
CA LEU A 55 -6.01 28.84 -3.14
C LEU A 55 -7.31 28.67 -2.36
N ASP A 56 -8.03 27.58 -2.63
CA ASP A 56 -9.23 27.22 -1.86
C ASP A 56 -8.96 27.27 -0.35
N PRO A 57 -9.82 27.91 0.46
CA PRO A 57 -9.55 28.13 1.89
C PRO A 57 -9.54 26.84 2.72
N THR A 58 -10.08 25.74 2.19
CA THR A 58 -10.18 24.45 2.89
C THR A 58 -9.88 23.28 1.97
N MET A 59 -9.20 22.28 2.51
CA MET A 59 -8.93 20.98 1.88
C MET A 59 -9.61 19.86 2.67
N GLY A 60 -10.42 19.06 1.99
CA GLY A 60 -10.89 17.77 2.49
C GLY A 60 -9.83 16.69 2.30
N PHE A 61 -9.34 16.15 3.41
CA PHE A 61 -8.25 15.19 3.46
C PHE A 61 -8.76 13.87 4.06
N ILE A 62 -8.88 12.84 3.23
CA ILE A 62 -9.35 11.52 3.67
C ILE A 62 -8.16 10.65 4.10
N GLY A 63 -8.41 9.72 5.01
CA GLY A 63 -7.42 8.73 5.42
C GLY A 63 -7.96 7.31 5.44
N LEU A 64 -7.10 6.38 5.05
CA LEU A 64 -7.24 4.94 5.19
C LEU A 64 -6.16 4.46 6.15
N ASN A 65 -6.57 4.02 7.32
CA ASN A 65 -5.68 3.61 8.39
C ASN A 65 -5.92 2.14 8.76
N TYR A 66 -4.86 1.35 8.85
CA TYR A 66 -4.92 -0.01 9.37
C TYR A 66 -4.21 -0.06 10.72
N ASN A 67 -4.99 -0.18 11.78
CA ASN A 67 -4.52 -0.14 13.16
C ASN A 67 -4.48 -1.56 13.75
N PHE A 68 -3.44 -1.84 14.53
CA PHE A 68 -3.25 -3.08 15.25
C PHE A 68 -2.93 -2.80 16.73
N PRO A 69 -3.57 -3.53 17.66
CA PRO A 69 -3.35 -3.33 19.08
C PRO A 69 -1.97 -3.87 19.49
N LEU A 70 -1.26 -3.08 20.28
CA LEU A 70 -0.03 -3.51 20.97
C LEU A 70 -0.36 -4.08 22.36
N ASN A 71 -1.39 -3.54 23.00
CA ASN A 71 -2.00 -4.04 24.24
C ASN A 71 -3.45 -3.52 24.35
N ASP A 72 -4.05 -3.63 25.54
CA ASP A 72 -5.47 -3.27 25.76
C ASP A 72 -5.79 -1.78 25.58
N TRP A 73 -4.80 -0.89 25.62
CA TRP A 73 -4.99 0.55 25.50
C TRP A 73 -4.10 1.22 24.47
N LEU A 74 -3.04 0.57 24.01
CA LEU A 74 -2.07 1.10 23.04
C LEU A 74 -2.23 0.39 21.70
N TYR A 75 -2.23 1.15 20.62
CA TYR A 75 -2.24 0.64 19.27
C TYR A 75 -1.22 1.38 18.41
N THR A 76 -0.83 0.74 17.32
CA THR A 76 -0.07 1.37 16.24
C THR A 76 -0.69 1.00 14.90
N GLY A 77 -0.19 1.55 13.80
CA GLY A 77 -0.85 1.35 12.51
C GLY A 77 -0.08 1.96 11.36
N VAL A 78 -0.56 1.69 10.15
CA VAL A 78 -0.14 2.38 8.93
C VAL A 78 -1.29 3.26 8.47
N GLY A 79 -0.98 4.49 8.09
CA GLY A 79 -1.94 5.47 7.60
C GLY A 79 -1.56 5.95 6.20
N PHE A 80 -2.54 5.95 5.30
CA PHE A 80 -2.44 6.57 3.99
C PHE A 80 -3.51 7.64 3.88
N HIS A 81 -3.13 8.85 3.46
CA HIS A 81 -4.07 9.96 3.33
C HIS A 81 -3.98 10.57 1.94
N ALA A 82 -5.10 11.12 1.48
CA ALA A 82 -5.24 11.73 0.17
C ALA A 82 -6.18 12.93 0.22
N ALA A 83 -5.87 13.98 -0.52
CA ALA A 83 -6.76 15.12 -0.66
C ALA A 83 -7.79 14.90 -1.77
N ILE A 84 -9.04 15.23 -1.48
CA ILE A 84 -10.18 15.04 -2.39
C ILE A 84 -10.87 16.35 -2.79
N THR A 85 -10.50 17.48 -2.19
CA THR A 85 -11.04 18.82 -2.49
C THR A 85 -9.99 19.89 -2.15
N GLY A 86 -10.23 21.15 -2.50
CA GLY A 86 -9.39 22.27 -2.06
C GLY A 86 -8.16 22.54 -2.92
N ASP A 87 -8.22 22.31 -4.24
CA ASP A 87 -7.08 22.43 -5.16
C ASP A 87 -5.85 21.58 -4.83
N GLN A 88 -5.99 20.59 -3.95
CA GLN A 88 -4.88 19.71 -3.53
C GLN A 88 -4.97 18.31 -4.11
N GLY A 89 -5.58 18.14 -5.30
CA GLY A 89 -5.50 16.87 -6.02
C GLY A 89 -4.06 16.36 -6.10
N GLY A 90 -3.87 15.04 -6.11
CA GLY A 90 -2.51 14.49 -6.11
C GLY A 90 -1.70 14.67 -4.82
N LEU A 91 -2.24 15.31 -3.77
CA LEU A 91 -1.61 15.30 -2.45
C LEU A 91 -1.90 13.97 -1.76
N PHE A 92 -0.84 13.20 -1.55
CA PHE A 92 -0.89 11.92 -0.86
C PHE A 92 0.19 11.80 0.21
N THR A 93 -0.12 11.15 1.34
CA THR A 93 0.86 10.88 2.40
C THR A 93 0.77 9.45 2.89
N LEU A 94 1.90 8.87 3.26
CA LEU A 94 2.02 7.56 3.89
C LEU A 94 2.82 7.70 5.19
N GLY A 95 2.40 6.98 6.23
CA GLY A 95 3.09 7.00 7.50
C GLY A 95 2.61 5.96 8.49
N VAL A 96 3.06 6.12 9.72
CA VAL A 96 2.74 5.25 10.85
C VAL A 96 2.00 6.01 11.94
N ASN A 97 1.14 5.31 12.64
CA ASN A 97 0.34 5.82 13.75
C ASN A 97 0.84 5.24 15.07
N LEU A 98 0.82 6.03 16.13
CA LEU A 98 0.89 5.54 17.51
C LEU A 98 -0.26 6.18 18.28
N GLY A 99 -1.08 5.36 18.94
CA GLY A 99 -2.29 5.85 19.57
C GLY A 99 -2.69 5.10 20.82
N VAL A 100 -3.53 5.76 21.60
CA VAL A 100 -4.14 5.25 22.82
C VAL A 100 -5.66 5.23 22.65
N ASN A 101 -6.29 4.16 23.13
CA ASN A 101 -7.72 3.98 23.13
C ASN A 101 -8.15 3.45 24.50
N LYS A 102 -8.78 4.29 25.32
CA LYS A 102 -9.12 3.96 26.71
C LYS A 102 -10.60 4.10 26.96
N GLN A 103 -11.21 3.08 27.55
CA GLN A 103 -12.62 3.14 27.91
C GLN A 103 -12.86 4.23 28.96
N LEU A 104 -13.81 5.13 28.68
CA LEU A 104 -14.27 6.15 29.62
C LEU A 104 -15.52 5.66 30.35
N TYR A 105 -16.53 5.24 29.57
CA TYR A 105 -17.80 4.77 30.11
C TYR A 105 -18.54 3.89 29.11
N LYS A 106 -18.83 2.63 29.46
CA LYS A 106 -19.52 1.67 28.59
C LYS A 106 -18.88 1.65 27.19
N ASN A 107 -19.63 2.05 26.16
CA ASN A 107 -19.18 2.04 24.77
C ASN A 107 -18.44 3.32 24.34
N LEU A 108 -18.23 4.27 25.26
CA LEU A 108 -17.52 5.52 25.01
C LEU A 108 -16.05 5.39 25.42
N TYR A 109 -15.16 5.73 24.50
CA TYR A 109 -13.72 5.63 24.62
C TYR A 109 -13.08 6.98 24.34
N PHE A 110 -12.00 7.28 25.05
CA PHE A 110 -11.03 8.29 24.67
C PHE A 110 -10.11 7.71 23.61
N ASP A 111 -9.91 8.44 22.51
CA ASP A 111 -9.01 8.05 21.43
C ASP A 111 -8.08 9.21 21.11
N ALA A 112 -6.77 8.98 21.20
CA ALA A 112 -5.76 9.95 20.79
C ALA A 112 -4.63 9.26 20.06
N ASN A 113 -4.14 9.87 18.99
CA ASN A 113 -3.02 9.33 18.22
C ASN A 113 -2.17 10.41 17.59
N VAL A 114 -0.95 10.01 17.22
CA VAL A 114 -0.06 10.79 16.39
C VAL A 114 0.25 9.99 15.14
N HIS A 115 0.05 10.60 13.99
CA HIS A 115 0.55 10.13 12.70
C HIS A 115 1.87 10.82 12.38
N PHE A 116 2.87 10.06 11.96
CA PHE A 116 4.11 10.58 11.38
C PHE A 116 4.31 9.95 10.01
N GLY A 117 4.55 10.77 9.00
CA GLY A 117 4.64 10.30 7.63
C GLY A 117 5.39 11.26 6.70
N GLY A 118 5.43 10.85 5.44
CA GLY A 118 5.92 11.63 4.33
C GLY A 118 4.90 11.66 3.20
N GLY A 119 5.13 12.54 2.23
CA GLY A 119 4.34 12.67 1.02
C GLY A 119 4.01 14.11 0.69
N GLY A 120 3.10 14.33 -0.24
CA GLY A 120 2.73 15.66 -0.68
C GLY A 120 2.08 15.68 -2.04
N GLY A 121 1.78 16.89 -2.50
CA GLY A 121 1.27 17.17 -3.85
C GLY A 121 1.89 18.47 -4.33
N PHE A 122 1.13 19.57 -4.25
CA PHE A 122 1.66 20.92 -4.52
C PHE A 122 2.82 21.28 -3.58
N ARG A 123 4.05 21.13 -4.09
CA ARG A 123 5.30 21.32 -3.35
C ARG A 123 5.40 22.68 -2.63
N SER A 124 4.78 23.73 -3.17
CA SER A 124 4.79 25.08 -2.56
C SER A 124 4.22 25.09 -1.15
N LEU A 125 3.30 24.18 -0.82
CA LEU A 125 2.64 24.16 0.48
C LEU A 125 3.34 23.21 1.48
N VAL A 126 3.87 22.10 0.98
CA VAL A 126 4.38 21.00 1.82
C VAL A 126 5.91 20.88 1.85
N ASN A 127 6.62 21.57 0.94
CA ASN A 127 8.08 21.60 0.80
C ASN A 127 8.76 20.22 0.79
N GLY A 128 9.22 19.71 1.94
CA GLY A 128 9.90 18.41 2.08
C GLY A 128 8.94 17.22 2.19
N GLY A 129 7.67 17.49 2.51
CA GLY A 129 6.61 16.48 2.56
C GLY A 129 6.37 15.85 3.92
N GLY A 130 7.17 16.20 4.93
CA GLY A 130 7.04 15.64 6.27
C GLY A 130 5.79 16.13 6.95
N ILE A 131 4.97 15.17 7.40
CA ILE A 131 3.72 15.41 8.10
C ILE A 131 3.78 14.82 9.51
N ILE A 132 3.33 15.60 10.48
CA ILE A 132 2.93 15.12 11.80
C ILE A 132 1.49 15.54 12.06
N TYR A 133 0.67 14.61 12.55
CA TYR A 133 -0.73 14.87 12.85
C TYR A 133 -1.12 14.25 14.19
N PRO A 134 -0.93 14.98 15.31
CA PRO A 134 -1.55 14.64 16.57
C PRO A 134 -3.05 14.97 16.53
N ASN A 135 -3.86 14.07 17.05
CA ASN A 135 -5.30 14.26 17.23
C ASN A 135 -5.79 13.53 18.49
N ALA A 136 -6.85 14.05 19.08
CA ALA A 136 -7.49 13.49 20.27
C ALA A 136 -8.99 13.75 20.25
N GLY A 137 -9.76 12.82 20.81
CA GLY A 137 -11.20 12.96 20.89
C GLY A 137 -11.89 11.73 21.46
N LEU A 138 -13.10 11.48 20.97
CA LEU A 138 -13.99 10.46 21.48
C LEU A 138 -14.33 9.45 20.40
N GLN A 139 -14.40 8.19 20.80
CA GLN A 139 -14.84 7.07 19.98
C GLN A 139 -16.02 6.37 20.67
N TYR A 140 -17.10 6.15 19.93
CA TYR A 140 -18.21 5.30 20.32
C TYR A 140 -18.12 3.95 19.62
N LYS A 141 -17.94 2.87 20.38
CA LYS A 141 -17.84 1.50 19.85
C LYS A 141 -19.22 0.83 19.81
N ALA A 142 -19.78 0.65 18.62
CA ALA A 142 -20.94 -0.22 18.41
C ALA A 142 -20.48 -1.66 18.12
N LYS A 143 -21.44 -2.57 17.89
CA LYS A 143 -21.16 -4.01 17.75
C LYS A 143 -20.23 -4.34 16.57
N ASN A 144 -20.45 -3.70 15.42
CA ASN A 144 -19.75 -4.02 14.17
C ASN A 144 -18.99 -2.83 13.57
N TYR A 145 -19.08 -1.65 14.18
CA TYR A 145 -18.46 -0.42 13.70
C TYR A 145 -18.20 0.49 14.91
N SER A 146 -17.21 1.38 14.80
CA SER A 146 -17.04 2.48 15.74
C SER A 146 -17.09 3.81 15.00
N PHE A 147 -17.59 4.83 15.68
CA PHE A 147 -17.63 6.20 15.17
C PHE A 147 -16.80 7.08 16.08
N GLY A 148 -16.13 8.08 15.54
CA GLY A 148 -15.44 9.03 16.39
C GLY A 148 -15.30 10.40 15.79
N VAL A 149 -15.05 11.34 16.69
CA VAL A 149 -14.78 12.74 16.37
C VAL A 149 -13.50 13.12 17.11
N GLN A 150 -12.57 13.73 16.40
CA GLN A 150 -11.29 14.15 16.95
C GLN A 150 -11.02 15.59 16.58
N TYR A 151 -10.37 16.30 17.49
CA TYR A 151 -9.72 17.56 17.22
C TYR A 151 -8.22 17.28 17.06
N GLY A 152 -7.62 17.83 16.02
CA GLY A 152 -6.20 17.60 15.75
C GLY A 152 -5.54 18.77 15.04
N TYR A 153 -4.25 18.62 14.78
CA TYR A 153 -3.44 19.65 14.14
C TYR A 153 -2.60 19.03 13.02
N VAL A 154 -3.04 19.17 11.77
CA VAL A 154 -2.25 18.73 10.61
C VAL A 154 -1.08 19.69 10.48
N ASN A 155 0.14 19.16 10.47
CA ASN A 155 1.35 19.96 10.37
C ASN A 155 2.30 19.35 9.35
N PHE A 156 2.33 19.91 8.14
CA PHE A 156 3.46 19.70 7.24
C PHE A 156 4.65 20.50 7.75
N PHE A 157 5.42 19.91 8.66
CA PHE A 157 6.44 20.63 9.44
C PHE A 157 7.60 21.15 8.59
N THR A 158 7.79 20.61 7.39
CA THR A 158 8.75 21.12 6.41
C THR A 158 8.22 22.27 5.55
N GLY A 159 6.90 22.49 5.51
CA GLY A 159 6.22 23.49 4.68
C GLY A 159 5.39 24.50 5.48
N ILE A 160 4.41 25.10 4.80
CA ILE A 160 3.49 26.12 5.34
C ILE A 160 2.07 25.60 5.56
N GLN A 161 1.70 24.45 5.00
CA GLN A 161 0.38 23.83 5.21
C GLN A 161 0.25 23.29 6.64
N LYS A 162 -0.40 24.06 7.51
CA LYS A 162 -0.59 23.72 8.93
C LYS A 162 -1.92 24.26 9.40
N SER A 163 -2.71 23.45 10.10
CA SER A 163 -4.03 23.86 10.59
C SER A 163 -4.54 22.94 11.68
N ASP A 164 -5.22 23.53 12.67
CA ASP A 164 -6.17 22.78 13.48
C ASP A 164 -7.35 22.31 12.64
N ASN A 165 -7.97 21.21 13.05
CA ASN A 165 -9.03 20.58 12.30
C ASN A 165 -9.92 19.75 13.21
N VAL A 166 -11.14 19.54 12.71
CA VAL A 166 -12.03 18.49 13.20
C VAL A 166 -11.98 17.35 12.20
N SER A 167 -11.82 16.14 12.70
CA SER A 167 -11.90 14.92 11.90
C SER A 167 -13.00 14.00 12.41
N PHE A 168 -13.65 13.35 11.45
CA PHE A 168 -14.67 12.33 11.68
C PHE A 168 -14.15 11.01 11.16
N PHE A 169 -14.40 9.93 11.89
CA PHE A 169 -13.99 8.62 11.42
C PHE A 169 -15.03 7.54 11.67
N VAL A 170 -15.00 6.56 10.77
CA VAL A 170 -15.64 5.25 10.93
C VAL A 170 -14.55 4.20 11.02
N GLU A 171 -14.66 3.30 11.98
CA GLU A 171 -13.72 2.22 12.21
C GLU A 171 -14.42 0.87 12.10
N ILE A 172 -13.89 0.02 11.23
CA ILE A 172 -14.40 -1.32 10.95
C ILE A 172 -13.46 -2.32 11.63
N PRO A 173 -13.92 -3.09 12.64
CA PRO A 173 -13.11 -4.12 13.28
C PRO A 173 -12.78 -5.24 12.29
N THR A 174 -11.55 -5.72 12.35
CA THR A 174 -11.05 -6.85 11.57
C THR A 174 -10.27 -7.81 12.46
N SER A 175 -10.12 -9.05 12.04
CA SER A 175 -9.38 -10.06 12.78
C SER A 175 -8.36 -10.72 11.87
N LEU A 176 -7.11 -10.75 12.29
CA LEU A 176 -6.05 -11.52 11.65
C LEU A 176 -5.69 -12.70 12.55
N ARG A 177 -5.93 -13.92 12.08
CA ARG A 177 -5.51 -15.14 12.77
C ARG A 177 -4.19 -15.62 12.19
N SER A 178 -3.18 -15.72 13.05
CA SER A 178 -1.81 -16.04 12.69
C SER A 178 -1.15 -16.93 13.74
N THR A 179 0.03 -17.45 13.41
CA THR A 179 0.99 -18.09 14.33
C THR A 179 2.32 -17.33 14.24
N THR A 180 3.31 -17.74 15.03
CA THR A 180 4.69 -17.22 14.97
C THR A 180 5.28 -17.39 13.58
N TYR A 181 6.16 -16.47 13.22
CA TYR A 181 6.93 -16.53 11.97
C TYR A 181 7.86 -17.75 11.90
N ALA A 182 8.25 -18.35 13.04
CA ALA A 182 9.03 -19.60 13.07
C ALA A 182 8.30 -20.78 12.39
N ASP A 183 6.97 -20.73 12.29
CA ASP A 183 6.17 -21.74 11.62
C ASP A 183 5.95 -21.45 10.13
N ALA A 184 6.57 -20.41 9.56
CA ALA A 184 6.41 -20.09 8.15
C ALA A 184 6.80 -21.27 7.23
N GLN A 185 6.01 -21.47 6.17
CA GLN A 185 6.21 -22.46 5.10
C GLN A 185 6.07 -23.93 5.53
N LYS A 186 5.51 -24.21 6.72
CA LYS A 186 5.20 -25.56 7.18
C LYS A 186 3.85 -26.05 6.64
N THR A 187 3.70 -27.36 6.55
CA THR A 187 2.46 -28.00 6.08
C THR A 187 1.84 -28.80 7.21
N PHE A 188 0.53 -28.63 7.39
CA PHE A 188 -0.24 -29.31 8.41
C PHE A 188 -1.35 -30.13 7.76
N ILE A 189 -1.64 -31.31 8.34
CA ILE A 189 -2.84 -32.08 7.98
C ILE A 189 -3.96 -31.71 8.94
N ASN A 190 -5.14 -31.44 8.38
CA ASN A 190 -6.35 -31.22 9.14
C ASN A 190 -7.13 -32.54 9.23
N ASN A 191 -6.92 -33.30 10.32
CA ASN A 191 -7.53 -34.62 10.51
C ASN A 191 -8.94 -34.58 11.13
N ASN A 192 -9.61 -33.42 11.21
CA ASN A 192 -10.91 -33.25 11.90
C ASN A 192 -10.97 -33.72 13.37
N GLN A 193 -9.82 -34.08 13.93
CA GLN A 193 -9.62 -34.45 15.34
C GLN A 193 -9.09 -33.28 16.17
N SER A 194 -8.87 -32.12 15.55
CA SER A 194 -8.41 -30.93 16.28
C SER A 194 -9.50 -30.49 17.25
N LYS A 195 -9.21 -30.61 18.55
CA LYS A 195 -10.03 -30.04 19.64
C LYS A 195 -9.91 -28.52 19.73
N ASP A 196 -9.02 -27.91 18.93
CA ASP A 196 -8.78 -26.48 18.97
C ASP A 196 -9.81 -25.73 18.11
N ALA A 197 -10.78 -25.12 18.78
CA ALA A 197 -11.83 -24.29 18.17
C ALA A 197 -11.26 -23.03 17.48
N PHE A 198 -9.99 -22.70 17.68
CA PHE A 198 -9.38 -21.50 17.10
C PHE A 198 -9.25 -21.59 15.58
N TRP A 199 -8.67 -22.68 15.07
CA TRP A 199 -8.39 -22.83 13.64
C TRP A 199 -9.58 -23.30 12.81
N THR A 200 -10.60 -23.90 13.45
CA THR A 200 -11.83 -24.38 12.79
C THR A 200 -12.76 -23.25 12.34
N LYS A 201 -12.44 -21.99 12.67
CA LYS A 201 -13.15 -20.80 12.19
C LYS A 201 -13.06 -20.69 10.65
N PRO A 202 -14.07 -20.12 9.98
CA PRO A 202 -14.03 -19.90 8.54
C PRO A 202 -12.89 -18.95 8.14
N ALA A 203 -12.19 -19.30 7.06
CA ALA A 203 -11.13 -18.51 6.48
C ALA A 203 -11.65 -17.23 5.82
N VAL A 204 -10.75 -16.30 5.51
CA VAL A 204 -11.04 -15.08 4.76
C VAL A 204 -10.74 -15.32 3.29
N LYS A 205 -11.77 -15.22 2.44
CA LYS A 205 -11.61 -15.19 0.99
C LYS A 205 -11.17 -13.79 0.57
N SER A 206 -9.99 -13.71 -0.05
CA SER A 206 -9.42 -12.47 -0.54
C SER A 206 -8.80 -12.64 -1.93
N VAL A 207 -8.66 -11.54 -2.65
CA VAL A 207 -7.92 -11.49 -3.91
C VAL A 207 -6.87 -10.39 -3.81
N GLN A 208 -5.65 -10.69 -4.19
CA GLN A 208 -4.62 -9.69 -4.44
C GLN A 208 -4.36 -9.65 -5.94
N GLN A 209 -4.16 -8.48 -6.51
CA GLN A 209 -3.80 -8.41 -7.92
C GLN A 209 -2.88 -7.26 -8.24
N VAL A 210 -2.03 -7.50 -9.23
CA VAL A 210 -1.25 -6.47 -9.91
C VAL A 210 -2.01 -6.12 -11.18
N THR A 211 -2.29 -4.83 -11.36
CA THR A 211 -3.05 -4.27 -12.49
C THR A 211 -2.11 -3.58 -13.46
N PHE A 212 -2.37 -3.76 -14.75
CA PHE A 212 -1.72 -3.04 -15.85
C PHE A 212 -2.84 -2.37 -16.63
N ASP A 213 -3.02 -1.09 -16.36
CA ASP A 213 -4.15 -0.31 -16.85
C ASP A 213 -3.64 0.75 -17.85
N TYR A 214 -4.47 1.03 -18.84
CA TYR A 214 -4.22 2.01 -19.88
C TYR A 214 -5.37 3.00 -19.87
N PHE A 215 -5.05 4.26 -19.66
CA PHE A 215 -6.00 5.35 -19.73
C PHE A 215 -5.94 5.95 -21.12
N PHE A 216 -7.11 6.19 -21.70
CA PHE A 216 -7.33 6.87 -22.98
C PHE A 216 -8.04 8.19 -22.68
N PRO A 217 -7.28 9.25 -22.36
CA PRO A 217 -7.87 10.52 -21.95
C PRO A 217 -8.59 11.20 -23.11
N PHE A 218 -9.62 11.97 -22.77
CA PHE A 218 -10.36 12.78 -23.71
C PHE A 218 -10.87 14.05 -23.03
N GLY A 219 -11.59 14.89 -23.80
CA GLY A 219 -12.15 16.14 -23.30
C GLY A 219 -11.06 17.17 -22.98
N ASP A 220 -11.21 17.86 -21.86
CA ASP A 220 -10.32 18.95 -21.42
C ASP A 220 -9.14 18.48 -20.56
N SER A 221 -8.80 17.19 -20.65
CA SER A 221 -7.65 16.59 -19.96
C SER A 221 -6.34 17.24 -20.44
N ARG A 222 -5.57 17.80 -19.50
CA ARG A 222 -4.32 18.51 -19.81
C ARG A 222 -3.30 18.37 -18.69
N THR A 223 -2.03 18.50 -19.05
CA THR A 223 -0.91 18.45 -18.10
C THR A 223 -0.90 19.66 -17.17
N ASP A 224 -0.12 19.59 -16.09
CA ASP A 224 0.12 20.73 -15.23
C ASP A 224 1.01 21.81 -15.88
N ALA A 225 1.33 22.86 -15.12
CA ALA A 225 2.21 23.95 -15.56
C ALA A 225 3.70 23.56 -15.66
N SER A 226 4.07 22.31 -15.36
CA SER A 226 5.47 21.86 -15.33
C SER A 226 5.97 21.32 -16.68
N THR A 227 5.07 21.14 -17.65
CA THR A 227 5.42 20.69 -19.01
C THR A 227 5.73 21.84 -19.96
N THR A 228 6.35 21.52 -21.09
CA THR A 228 6.61 22.46 -22.21
C THR A 228 5.99 21.91 -23.50
N PRO A 229 4.95 22.54 -24.10
CA PRO A 229 4.23 23.72 -23.58
C PRO A 229 3.47 23.41 -22.28
N LYS A 230 3.19 24.46 -21.50
CA LYS A 230 2.40 24.36 -20.26
C LYS A 230 0.96 24.02 -20.58
N TYR A 231 0.30 23.22 -19.73
CA TYR A 231 -1.11 22.86 -19.90
C TYR A 231 -1.41 22.20 -21.26
N LYS A 232 -0.50 21.33 -21.71
CA LYS A 232 -0.65 20.63 -22.98
C LYS A 232 -1.85 19.67 -22.87
N PRO A 233 -2.75 19.61 -23.87
CA PRO A 233 -3.75 18.55 -23.95
C PRO A 233 -3.11 17.17 -23.84
N ILE A 234 -3.81 16.25 -23.16
CA ILE A 234 -3.42 14.85 -23.07
C ILE A 234 -4.35 14.06 -24.00
N ASP A 235 -3.85 13.71 -25.17
CA ASP A 235 -4.58 13.02 -26.25
C ASP A 235 -3.96 11.66 -26.60
N HIS A 236 -3.07 11.17 -25.75
CA HIS A 236 -2.35 9.91 -25.92
C HIS A 236 -2.52 8.99 -24.71
N THR A 237 -2.21 7.70 -24.91
CA THR A 237 -2.36 6.67 -23.87
C THR A 237 -1.43 6.92 -22.68
N LEU A 238 -1.99 6.86 -21.48
CA LEU A 238 -1.22 6.84 -20.22
C LEU A 238 -1.20 5.41 -19.69
N SER A 239 -0.03 4.93 -19.30
CA SER A 239 0.10 3.58 -18.74
C SER A 239 0.33 3.64 -17.24
N VAL A 240 -0.48 2.88 -16.50
CA VAL A 240 -0.47 2.79 -15.04
C VAL A 240 -0.26 1.35 -14.61
N ILE A 241 0.43 1.19 -13.48
CA ILE A 241 0.57 -0.09 -12.79
C ILE A 241 0.06 0.10 -11.37
N GLY A 242 -0.68 -0.89 -10.88
CA GLY A 242 -1.25 -0.81 -9.55
C GLY A 242 -1.37 -2.12 -8.83
N PHE A 243 -1.88 -2.00 -7.61
CA PHE A 243 -2.16 -3.10 -6.72
C PHE A 243 -3.57 -2.96 -6.17
N GLU A 244 -4.32 -4.07 -6.19
CA GLU A 244 -5.64 -4.13 -5.58
C GLU A 244 -5.74 -5.29 -4.59
N TYR A 245 -6.29 -4.98 -3.41
CA TYR A 245 -6.70 -5.97 -2.43
C TYR A 245 -8.22 -6.01 -2.34
N GLN A 246 -8.80 -7.18 -2.56
CA GLN A 246 -10.22 -7.44 -2.42
C GLN A 246 -10.49 -8.36 -1.23
N ARG A 247 -11.54 -8.06 -0.47
CA ARG A 247 -12.09 -8.93 0.57
C ARG A 247 -13.54 -9.26 0.25
N TYR A 248 -13.84 -10.55 0.17
CA TYR A 248 -15.19 -11.02 -0.09
C TYR A 248 -16.05 -10.94 1.17
N LEU A 249 -17.23 -10.33 1.04
CA LEU A 249 -18.24 -10.23 2.09
C LEU A 249 -19.29 -11.33 1.94
N THR A 250 -19.56 -11.75 0.71
CA THR A 250 -20.38 -12.91 0.33
C THR A 250 -19.64 -13.73 -0.71
N SER A 251 -20.23 -14.81 -1.22
CA SER A 251 -19.62 -15.61 -2.30
C SER A 251 -19.25 -14.79 -3.53
N ASN A 252 -20.05 -13.77 -3.86
CA ASN A 252 -19.96 -12.99 -5.08
C ASN A 252 -19.77 -11.47 -4.89
N THR A 253 -19.85 -10.95 -3.66
CA THR A 253 -19.71 -9.50 -3.40
C THR A 253 -18.45 -9.25 -2.57
N PHE A 254 -17.66 -8.27 -2.99
CA PHE A 254 -16.41 -7.90 -2.36
C PHE A 254 -16.27 -6.39 -2.18
N ILE A 255 -15.49 -6.01 -1.19
CA ILE A 255 -14.96 -4.64 -1.05
C ILE A 255 -13.50 -4.65 -1.45
N TYR A 256 -12.98 -3.52 -1.92
CA TYR A 256 -11.59 -3.44 -2.35
C TYR A 256 -10.95 -2.09 -2.06
N ALA A 257 -9.61 -2.11 -1.97
CA ALA A 257 -8.75 -0.96 -2.01
C ALA A 257 -7.75 -1.14 -3.16
N HIS A 258 -7.55 -0.09 -3.94
CA HIS A 258 -6.79 -0.08 -5.18
C HIS A 258 -5.88 1.16 -5.21
N VAL A 259 -4.64 1.00 -5.64
CA VAL A 259 -3.70 2.11 -5.84
C VAL A 259 -2.96 1.92 -7.16
N ASP A 260 -2.94 2.94 -8.02
CA ASP A 260 -2.15 2.97 -9.25
C ASP A 260 -1.07 4.07 -9.22
N ALA A 261 0.00 3.86 -9.98
CA ALA A 261 0.97 4.89 -10.34
C ALA A 261 1.27 4.87 -11.85
N MET A 262 1.41 6.05 -12.46
CA MET A 262 1.77 6.17 -13.89
C MET A 262 3.25 5.91 -14.14
N TYR A 263 3.55 5.10 -15.15
CA TYR A 263 4.91 4.76 -15.55
C TYR A 263 5.26 5.12 -17.00
N ALA A 264 4.28 5.53 -17.81
CA ALA A 264 4.50 5.98 -19.19
C ALA A 264 3.39 6.92 -19.67
N GLY A 265 3.73 7.80 -20.62
CA GLY A 265 2.81 8.78 -21.20
C GLY A 265 2.67 10.07 -20.40
N LEU A 266 3.14 10.14 -19.16
CA LEU A 266 3.16 11.38 -18.38
C LEU A 266 4.50 11.52 -17.66
N THR A 267 4.90 12.76 -17.39
CA THR A 267 5.96 12.99 -16.41
C THR A 267 5.56 12.35 -15.08
N ALA A 268 6.50 11.68 -14.41
CA ALA A 268 6.18 10.95 -13.20
C ALA A 268 5.61 11.84 -12.08
N GLY A 269 4.63 11.30 -11.36
CA GLY A 269 4.01 11.96 -10.21
C GLY A 269 2.49 11.84 -10.13
N PHE A 270 1.83 11.18 -11.09
CA PHE A 270 0.43 10.83 -10.94
C PHE A 270 0.28 9.57 -10.07
N MET A 271 -0.69 9.61 -9.17
CA MET A 271 -1.12 8.47 -8.36
C MET A 271 -2.63 8.53 -8.13
N ASP A 272 -3.24 7.37 -7.91
CA ASP A 272 -4.60 7.28 -7.41
C ASP A 272 -4.74 6.28 -6.26
N LEU A 273 -5.84 6.44 -5.53
CA LEU A 273 -6.32 5.55 -4.49
C LEU A 273 -7.83 5.44 -4.64
N PHE A 274 -8.33 4.22 -4.81
CA PHE A 274 -9.76 3.94 -4.81
C PHE A 274 -10.14 2.95 -3.72
N MET A 275 -11.28 3.21 -3.10
CA MET A 275 -12.00 2.22 -2.31
C MET A 275 -13.36 1.98 -2.94
N GLY A 276 -13.84 0.75 -2.91
CA GLY A 276 -15.05 0.42 -3.63
C GLY A 276 -15.67 -0.90 -3.29
N VAL A 277 -16.73 -1.19 -4.03
CA VAL A 277 -17.50 -2.43 -3.97
C VAL A 277 -17.50 -3.06 -5.35
N GLY A 278 -17.40 -4.37 -5.40
CA GLY A 278 -17.53 -5.13 -6.62
C GLY A 278 -18.41 -6.35 -6.43
N LYS A 279 -18.96 -6.82 -7.54
CA LYS A 279 -19.83 -7.99 -7.58
C LYS A 279 -19.52 -8.83 -8.80
N ASN A 280 -19.37 -10.13 -8.58
CA ASN A 280 -19.36 -11.12 -9.65
C ASN A 280 -20.82 -11.45 -9.99
N PHE A 281 -21.27 -11.07 -11.18
CA PHE A 281 -22.65 -11.31 -11.62
C PHE A 281 -22.83 -12.71 -12.20
N ILE A 282 -21.77 -13.25 -12.79
CA ILE A 282 -21.72 -14.62 -13.30
C ILE A 282 -20.45 -15.25 -12.76
N GLU A 283 -20.58 -16.36 -12.03
CA GLU A 283 -19.44 -17.12 -11.50
C GLU A 283 -19.53 -18.56 -11.99
N THR A 284 -18.52 -18.97 -12.75
CA THR A 284 -18.33 -20.36 -13.15
C THR A 284 -17.05 -20.90 -12.54
N LYS A 285 -16.77 -22.19 -12.77
CA LYS A 285 -15.54 -22.83 -12.35
C LYS A 285 -14.29 -22.13 -12.91
N TYR A 286 -14.37 -21.59 -14.14
CA TYR A 286 -13.21 -21.06 -14.86
C TYR A 286 -13.31 -19.56 -15.16
N VAL A 287 -14.53 -19.05 -15.34
CA VAL A 287 -14.76 -17.66 -15.74
C VAL A 287 -15.68 -16.95 -14.76
N ASN A 288 -15.30 -15.74 -14.34
CA ASN A 288 -16.19 -14.85 -13.61
C ASN A 288 -16.39 -13.56 -14.41
N PHE A 289 -17.61 -13.01 -14.41
CA PHE A 289 -17.88 -11.66 -14.90
C PHE A 289 -18.18 -10.75 -13.72
N PHE A 290 -17.54 -9.59 -13.67
CA PHE A 290 -17.67 -8.68 -12.56
C PHE A 290 -17.97 -7.26 -13.02
N GLY A 291 -18.58 -6.50 -12.13
CA GLY A 291 -18.58 -5.04 -12.17
C GLY A 291 -18.17 -4.51 -10.81
N LYS A 292 -17.43 -3.42 -10.80
CA LYS A 292 -16.99 -2.73 -9.60
C LYS A 292 -17.11 -1.23 -9.76
N PHE A 293 -17.37 -0.57 -8.65
CA PHE A 293 -17.39 0.88 -8.55
C PHE A 293 -16.46 1.30 -7.42
N GLY A 294 -15.54 2.20 -7.74
CA GLY A 294 -14.62 2.80 -6.80
C GLY A 294 -14.77 4.30 -6.75
N MET A 295 -14.53 4.88 -5.58
CA MET A 295 -14.39 6.31 -5.39
C MET A 295 -13.22 6.57 -4.44
N GLY A 296 -12.51 7.66 -4.67
CA GLY A 296 -11.34 7.99 -3.87
C GLY A 296 -10.65 9.24 -4.38
N ALA A 297 -9.32 9.22 -4.43
CA ALA A 297 -8.51 10.37 -4.78
C ALA A 297 -7.56 10.04 -5.92
N ALA A 298 -7.38 10.97 -6.85
CA ALA A 298 -6.38 10.89 -7.90
C ALA A 298 -5.77 12.27 -8.15
N GLY A 299 -4.58 12.29 -8.76
CA GLY A 299 -3.98 13.52 -9.26
C GLY A 299 -2.47 13.46 -9.30
N GLY A 300 -1.85 14.62 -9.51
CA GLY A 300 -0.45 14.77 -9.82
C GLY A 300 -0.26 14.91 -11.33
N ARG A 301 0.40 16.00 -11.75
CA ARG A 301 0.81 16.28 -13.15
C ARG A 301 -0.34 16.51 -14.14
N ILE A 302 -1.56 16.62 -13.65
CA ILE A 302 -2.76 16.91 -14.44
C ILE A 302 -3.36 18.23 -13.94
N TYR A 303 -4.13 18.96 -14.74
CA TYR A 303 -4.72 20.23 -14.29
C TYR A 303 -6.04 20.58 -14.98
N PRO A 304 -7.07 21.05 -14.25
CA PRO A 304 -7.24 20.97 -12.80
C PRO A 304 -7.47 19.53 -12.33
N GLU A 305 -6.99 19.23 -11.13
CA GLU A 305 -6.95 17.85 -10.63
C GLU A 305 -8.26 17.42 -9.98
N GLY A 306 -8.95 18.30 -9.25
CA GLY A 306 -10.20 18.02 -8.55
C GLY A 306 -10.10 17.07 -7.34
N GLY A 307 -9.07 16.21 -7.29
CA GLY A 307 -8.80 15.28 -6.19
C GLY A 307 -9.79 14.11 -6.16
N LEU A 308 -11.04 14.38 -5.77
CA LEU A 308 -12.10 13.38 -5.70
C LEU A 308 -12.31 12.73 -7.07
N THR A 309 -12.27 11.41 -7.14
CA THR A 309 -12.29 10.69 -8.41
C THR A 309 -13.15 9.44 -8.30
N MET A 310 -13.86 9.10 -9.37
CA MET A 310 -14.62 7.87 -9.50
C MET A 310 -14.04 6.96 -10.59
N TYR A 311 -14.17 5.65 -10.37
CA TYR A 311 -13.71 4.62 -11.30
C TYR A 311 -14.68 3.42 -11.37
N PRO A 312 -15.83 3.55 -12.06
CA PRO A 312 -16.62 2.39 -12.48
C PRO A 312 -15.87 1.53 -13.51
N SER A 313 -15.97 0.21 -13.37
CA SER A 313 -15.41 -0.73 -14.35
C SER A 313 -16.16 -2.06 -14.37
N VAL A 314 -16.03 -2.77 -15.49
CA VAL A 314 -16.55 -4.12 -15.71
C VAL A 314 -15.47 -4.98 -16.35
N GLY A 315 -15.51 -6.28 -16.10
CA GLY A 315 -14.49 -7.18 -16.63
C GLY A 315 -14.82 -8.65 -16.48
N ALA A 316 -13.86 -9.46 -16.90
CA ALA A 316 -13.93 -10.90 -16.81
C ALA A 316 -12.61 -11.47 -16.28
N ASP A 317 -12.74 -12.48 -15.43
CA ASP A 317 -11.64 -13.25 -14.88
C ASP A 317 -11.60 -14.63 -15.51
N VAL A 318 -10.42 -15.08 -15.90
CA VAL A 318 -10.11 -16.46 -16.27
C VAL A 318 -9.22 -17.06 -15.19
N LYS A 319 -9.75 -18.03 -14.44
CA LYS A 319 -9.00 -18.81 -13.45
C LYS A 319 -8.11 -19.81 -14.17
N ILE A 320 -6.81 -19.60 -14.10
CA ILE A 320 -5.78 -20.49 -14.68
C ILE A 320 -5.51 -21.66 -13.75
N THR A 321 -5.47 -21.38 -12.45
CA THR A 321 -5.35 -22.38 -11.38
C THR A 321 -6.30 -22.02 -10.23
N GLU A 322 -6.33 -22.83 -9.17
CA GLU A 322 -7.09 -22.48 -7.95
C GLU A 322 -6.57 -21.21 -7.27
N LYS A 323 -5.29 -20.88 -7.48
CA LYS A 323 -4.60 -19.74 -6.87
C LYS A 323 -4.43 -18.56 -7.81
N PHE A 324 -4.31 -18.78 -9.11
CA PHE A 324 -3.96 -17.74 -10.07
C PHE A 324 -5.02 -17.56 -11.14
N GLY A 325 -5.30 -16.31 -11.49
CA GLY A 325 -6.15 -15.96 -12.61
C GLY A 325 -5.62 -14.76 -13.37
N LEU A 326 -6.17 -14.58 -14.57
CA LEU A 326 -5.98 -13.39 -15.38
C LEU A 326 -7.30 -12.64 -15.43
N SER A 327 -7.26 -11.32 -15.27
CA SER A 327 -8.40 -10.43 -15.43
C SER A 327 -8.22 -9.60 -16.68
N ALA A 328 -9.30 -9.32 -17.40
CA ALA A 328 -9.36 -8.26 -18.38
C ALA A 328 -10.55 -7.36 -18.04
N HIS A 329 -10.37 -6.04 -18.09
CA HIS A 329 -11.40 -5.09 -17.71
C HIS A 329 -11.35 -3.82 -18.53
N GLY A 330 -12.49 -3.13 -18.56
CA GLY A 330 -12.61 -1.78 -19.08
C GLY A 330 -13.46 -0.93 -18.15
N GLY A 331 -13.23 0.37 -18.16
CA GLY A 331 -13.89 1.27 -17.25
C GLY A 331 -13.84 2.73 -17.68
N TYR A 332 -14.20 3.59 -16.74
CA TYR A 332 -14.22 5.03 -16.92
C TYR A 332 -13.66 5.68 -15.66
N HIS A 333 -12.57 6.42 -15.82
CA HIS A 333 -11.89 7.14 -14.75
C HIS A 333 -12.22 8.63 -14.90
N ARG A 334 -12.78 9.25 -13.85
CA ARG A 334 -13.18 10.66 -13.90
C ARG A 334 -12.92 11.38 -12.59
N SER A 335 -12.18 12.48 -12.68
CA SER A 335 -12.10 13.47 -11.62
C SER A 335 -13.43 14.22 -11.48
N ILE A 336 -13.88 14.37 -10.25
CA ILE A 336 -15.07 15.12 -9.86
C ILE A 336 -14.59 16.52 -9.45
N GLY A 337 -14.91 17.52 -10.27
CA GLY A 337 -14.44 18.90 -10.09
C GLY A 337 -13.11 19.20 -10.77
N GLY A 338 -12.42 18.21 -11.35
CA GLY A 338 -11.29 18.40 -12.27
C GLY A 338 -11.67 18.21 -13.74
N THR A 339 -10.68 18.27 -14.63
CA THR A 339 -10.89 18.01 -16.07
C THR A 339 -10.46 16.62 -16.52
N PHE A 340 -9.75 15.87 -15.68
CA PHE A 340 -9.25 14.56 -16.07
C PHE A 340 -10.39 13.55 -16.23
N GLU A 341 -10.54 13.03 -17.44
CA GLU A 341 -11.40 11.90 -17.72
C GLU A 341 -10.78 11.00 -18.80
N ALA A 342 -10.96 9.70 -18.63
CA ALA A 342 -10.43 8.70 -19.52
C ALA A 342 -11.31 7.46 -19.57
N TYR A 343 -11.44 6.87 -20.75
CA TYR A 343 -11.79 5.45 -20.82
C TYR A 343 -10.58 4.63 -20.39
N THR A 344 -10.82 3.50 -19.75
CA THR A 344 -9.74 2.61 -19.31
C THR A 344 -9.90 1.23 -19.91
N ALA A 345 -8.78 0.59 -20.19
CA ALA A 345 -8.72 -0.84 -20.45
C ALA A 345 -7.47 -1.41 -19.80
N GLY A 346 -7.54 -2.63 -19.31
CA GLY A 346 -6.41 -3.23 -18.61
C GLY A 346 -6.53 -4.72 -18.45
N PHE A 347 -5.44 -5.29 -17.94
CA PHE A 347 -5.41 -6.67 -17.50
C PHE A 347 -4.77 -6.79 -16.12
N SER A 348 -5.00 -7.89 -15.44
CA SER A 348 -4.46 -8.09 -14.10
C SER A 348 -4.07 -9.53 -13.85
N ILE A 349 -3.06 -9.72 -13.01
CA ILE A 349 -2.68 -11.02 -12.49
C ILE A 349 -3.27 -11.14 -11.09
N LYS A 350 -4.22 -12.06 -10.92
CA LYS A 350 -4.95 -12.28 -9.66
C LYS A 350 -4.35 -13.45 -8.89
N TYR A 351 -4.17 -13.25 -7.59
CA TYR A 351 -3.91 -14.27 -6.61
C TYR A 351 -5.14 -14.43 -5.69
N TYR A 352 -5.80 -15.58 -5.76
CA TYR A 352 -6.93 -15.92 -4.91
C TYR A 352 -6.44 -16.58 -3.63
N GLY A 353 -6.69 -15.94 -2.48
CA GLY A 353 -6.29 -16.43 -1.16
C GLY A 353 -7.49 -16.90 -0.33
N LEU A 354 -7.27 -17.96 0.43
CA LEU A 354 -8.16 -18.39 1.50
C LEU A 354 -7.34 -18.49 2.78
N SER A 355 -7.43 -17.46 3.65
CA SER A 355 -6.45 -17.25 4.70
C SER A 355 -7.03 -17.26 6.12
N GLY A 356 -6.22 -17.70 7.09
CA GLY A 356 -6.52 -17.58 8.51
C GLY A 356 -7.64 -18.50 9.01
N GLY A 357 -7.93 -19.61 8.34
CA GLY A 357 -8.92 -20.60 8.80
C GLY A 357 -8.86 -21.89 7.99
N THR A 358 -9.59 -22.92 8.42
CA THR A 358 -9.61 -24.23 7.76
C THR A 358 -10.82 -24.47 6.86
N LYS A 359 -11.83 -23.58 6.90
CA LYS A 359 -13.08 -23.74 6.13
C LYS A 359 -13.27 -22.61 5.13
N ASP A 360 -13.83 -22.91 3.97
CA ASP A 360 -14.33 -21.86 3.08
C ASP A 360 -15.49 -21.10 3.75
N PRO A 361 -15.47 -19.74 3.76
CA PRO A 361 -16.48 -18.94 4.45
C PRO A 361 -17.89 -19.00 3.87
N PHE A 362 -18.06 -19.56 2.66
CA PHE A 362 -19.34 -19.55 1.96
C PHE A 362 -19.84 -20.96 1.62
N SER A 363 -18.95 -21.90 1.28
CA SER A 363 -19.34 -23.31 1.06
C SER A 363 -19.22 -24.19 2.31
N ASN A 364 -18.52 -23.74 3.36
CA ASN A 364 -18.15 -24.52 4.54
C ASN A 364 -17.31 -25.78 4.24
N GLU A 365 -16.74 -25.90 3.04
CA GLU A 365 -15.83 -26.98 2.70
C GLU A 365 -14.55 -26.88 3.53
N GLU A 366 -14.12 -28.01 4.09
CA GLU A 366 -12.93 -28.11 4.93
C GLU A 366 -11.69 -28.41 4.10
N ALA A 367 -10.63 -27.63 4.32
CA ALA A 367 -9.32 -27.91 3.77
C ALA A 367 -8.71 -29.12 4.49
N THR A 368 -8.28 -30.12 3.71
CA THR A 368 -7.62 -31.34 4.21
C THR A 368 -6.16 -31.14 4.58
N SER A 369 -5.51 -30.16 3.95
CA SER A 369 -4.12 -29.79 4.21
C SER A 369 -3.96 -28.29 4.12
N ILE A 370 -3.17 -27.73 5.03
CA ILE A 370 -3.02 -26.29 5.21
C ILE A 370 -1.53 -25.97 5.23
N LYS A 371 -1.15 -24.95 4.48
CA LYS A 371 0.22 -24.42 4.50
C LYS A 371 0.25 -23.13 5.29
N THR A 372 1.20 -22.98 6.21
CA THR A 372 1.47 -21.69 6.86
C THR A 372 2.32 -20.81 5.95
N GLN A 373 1.92 -19.56 5.80
CA GLN A 373 2.49 -18.62 4.87
C GLN A 373 3.16 -17.50 5.65
N GLY A 374 4.49 -17.40 5.54
CA GLY A 374 5.28 -16.33 6.18
C GLY A 374 5.04 -14.97 5.51
N ILE A 375 4.74 -13.97 6.32
CA ILE A 375 4.62 -12.57 5.91
C ILE A 375 5.40 -11.71 6.91
N GLN A 376 6.20 -10.77 6.44
CA GLN A 376 6.83 -9.76 7.28
C GLN A 376 6.36 -8.37 6.85
N ILE A 377 5.93 -7.57 7.80
CA ILE A 377 5.54 -6.18 7.59
C ILE A 377 6.60 -5.32 8.26
N GLY A 378 7.16 -4.35 7.54
CA GLY A 378 8.24 -3.51 8.04
C GLY A 378 8.03 -2.04 7.78
N VAL A 379 8.67 -1.24 8.62
CA VAL A 379 8.75 0.23 8.53
C VAL A 379 10.21 0.60 8.47
N GLN A 380 10.58 1.48 7.55
CA GLN A 380 11.98 1.86 7.35
C GLN A 380 12.10 3.37 7.15
N ASN A 381 13.14 3.96 7.73
CA ASN A 381 13.69 5.21 7.21
C ASN A 381 14.64 4.88 6.06
N GLN A 382 14.54 5.63 4.97
CA GLN A 382 15.40 5.51 3.80
C GLN A 382 16.06 6.86 3.50
N THR A 383 17.38 6.91 3.65
CA THR A 383 18.20 8.07 3.31
C THR A 383 18.73 7.90 1.90
N TYR A 384 18.33 8.77 0.98
CA TYR A 384 18.84 8.81 -0.38
C TYR A 384 19.82 9.96 -0.55
N LEU A 385 21.01 9.68 -1.10
CA LEU A 385 22.08 10.66 -1.23
C LEU A 385 22.13 11.27 -2.63
N LYS A 386 22.29 12.60 -2.70
CA LYS A 386 22.48 13.35 -3.96
C LYS A 386 21.45 12.96 -5.04
N VAL A 387 20.17 12.96 -4.68
CA VAL A 387 19.08 12.76 -5.64
C VAL A 387 19.01 13.98 -6.56
N LYS A 388 19.06 13.73 -7.87
CA LYS A 388 18.95 14.77 -8.89
C LYS A 388 17.49 15.20 -9.06
N ARG A 389 17.29 16.50 -9.16
CA ARG A 389 16.01 17.18 -9.34
C ARG A 389 16.05 18.05 -10.59
N PHE A 390 14.92 18.19 -11.28
CA PHE A 390 14.83 18.97 -12.51
C PHE A 390 14.25 20.38 -12.28
N GLY A 391 14.52 21.29 -13.24
CA GLY A 391 13.95 22.65 -13.24
C GLY A 391 14.41 23.54 -12.09
N LEU A 392 15.69 23.43 -11.72
CA LEU A 392 16.33 24.13 -10.60
C LEU A 392 17.71 24.66 -10.99
N THR A 393 18.24 25.58 -10.19
CA THR A 393 19.63 26.06 -10.35
C THR A 393 20.64 24.94 -10.07
N PRO A 394 21.90 25.05 -10.54
CA PRO A 394 22.92 24.04 -10.30
C PRO A 394 23.12 23.68 -8.80
N GLU A 395 22.99 24.66 -7.90
CA GLU A 395 23.15 24.49 -6.45
C GLU A 395 21.98 23.75 -5.78
N GLU A 396 20.79 23.83 -6.38
CA GLU A 396 19.55 23.23 -5.86
C GLU A 396 19.22 21.87 -6.51
N THR A 397 19.94 21.53 -7.57
CA THR A 397 19.74 20.34 -8.41
C THR A 397 19.88 19.05 -7.61
N TYR A 398 20.77 19.01 -6.60
CA TYR A 398 21.00 17.82 -5.79
C TYR A 398 20.55 18.03 -4.35
N ARG A 399 19.78 17.07 -3.83
CA ARG A 399 19.37 17.02 -2.42
C ARG A 399 19.48 15.60 -1.87
N ASN A 400 19.78 15.50 -0.59
CA ASN A 400 19.54 14.26 0.13
C ASN A 400 18.06 14.19 0.48
N LEU A 401 17.43 13.04 0.30
CA LEU A 401 16.03 12.83 0.65
C LEU A 401 15.94 11.89 1.85
N GLN A 402 14.96 12.13 2.71
CA GLN A 402 14.54 11.20 3.75
C GLN A 402 13.14 10.70 3.42
N LEU A 403 12.99 9.38 3.36
CA LEU A 403 11.71 8.74 3.07
C LEU A 403 11.32 7.82 4.21
N ILE A 404 10.02 7.75 4.49
CA ILE A 404 9.43 6.68 5.29
C ILE A 404 8.90 5.63 4.32
N ALA A 405 9.18 4.36 4.61
CA ALA A 405 8.80 3.23 3.78
C ALA A 405 8.00 2.21 4.58
N ILE A 406 6.93 1.70 3.96
CA ILE A 406 6.19 0.52 4.42
C ILE A 406 6.48 -0.61 3.45
N LYS A 407 6.93 -1.74 3.99
CA LYS A 407 7.36 -2.89 3.20
C LYS A 407 6.66 -4.16 3.65
N VAL A 408 6.21 -4.98 2.71
CA VAL A 408 5.64 -6.30 2.97
C VAL A 408 6.46 -7.34 2.22
N ASN A 409 7.07 -8.28 2.96
CA ASN A 409 7.75 -9.44 2.41
C ASN A 409 6.83 -10.66 2.52
N TYR A 410 6.64 -11.38 1.42
CA TYR A 410 5.88 -12.61 1.35
C TYR A 410 6.81 -13.77 0.99
N ASP A 411 6.97 -14.73 1.90
CA ASP A 411 7.91 -15.83 1.72
C ASP A 411 7.44 -16.80 0.64
N LEU A 412 8.27 -17.09 -0.35
CA LEU A 412 8.01 -18.18 -1.30
C LEU A 412 8.45 -19.53 -0.70
N ASN A 413 9.55 -19.49 0.05
CA ASN A 413 10.09 -20.61 0.82
C ASN A 413 11.03 -20.04 1.93
N HIS A 414 11.81 -20.90 2.58
CA HIS A 414 12.73 -20.47 3.64
C HIS A 414 13.86 -19.54 3.18
N ARG A 415 14.14 -19.44 1.87
CA ARG A 415 15.23 -18.61 1.31
C ARG A 415 14.75 -17.45 0.45
N PHE A 416 13.69 -17.64 -0.32
CA PHE A 416 13.22 -16.66 -1.29
C PHE A 416 11.93 -16.01 -0.82
N TYR A 417 11.78 -14.72 -1.10
CA TYR A 417 10.60 -13.94 -0.81
C TYR A 417 10.34 -12.93 -1.93
N ILE A 418 9.08 -12.55 -2.12
CA ILE A 418 8.72 -11.36 -2.90
C ILE A 418 8.46 -10.21 -1.94
N ALA A 419 8.74 -8.99 -2.35
CA ALA A 419 8.52 -7.79 -1.57
C ALA A 419 7.65 -6.80 -2.33
N GLY A 420 6.76 -6.12 -1.62
CA GLY A 420 6.13 -4.88 -2.07
C GLY A 420 6.51 -3.76 -1.10
N GLU A 421 6.87 -2.59 -1.63
CA GLU A 421 7.27 -1.44 -0.82
C GLU A 421 6.66 -0.16 -1.38
N ALA A 422 6.15 0.68 -0.48
CA ALA A 422 5.75 2.05 -0.78
C ALA A 422 6.55 3.00 0.11
N SER A 423 7.17 4.03 -0.48
CA SER A 423 7.99 5.01 0.25
C SER A 423 7.63 6.44 -0.15
N PHE A 424 7.58 7.34 0.84
CA PHE A 424 7.19 8.72 0.65
C PHE A 424 8.19 9.67 1.30
N ALA A 425 8.57 10.74 0.60
CA ALA A 425 9.54 11.72 1.09
C ALA A 425 8.95 12.58 2.21
N TYR A 426 9.68 12.70 3.31
CA TYR A 426 9.33 13.58 4.42
C TYR A 426 10.35 14.73 4.62
N GLU A 427 11.56 14.63 4.07
CA GLU A 427 12.55 15.72 4.00
C GLU A 427 13.33 15.72 2.67
N GLY A 428 14.04 16.82 2.39
CA GLY A 428 14.86 16.99 1.18
C GLY A 428 14.20 17.82 0.08
N GLU A 429 13.26 18.70 0.46
CA GLU A 429 12.56 19.66 -0.42
C GLU A 429 11.81 19.01 -1.60
N SER A 430 11.56 17.71 -1.52
CA SER A 430 10.93 16.93 -2.59
C SER A 430 9.62 16.34 -2.11
N GLY A 431 8.85 17.12 -1.34
CA GLY A 431 7.50 16.78 -0.91
C GLY A 431 6.63 16.47 -2.12
N GLY A 432 5.94 15.34 -2.04
CA GLY A 432 5.25 14.71 -3.16
C GLY A 432 6.09 13.69 -3.94
N TYR A 433 7.38 13.51 -3.63
CA TYR A 433 8.11 12.35 -4.13
C TYR A 433 7.64 11.08 -3.40
N ALA A 434 7.23 10.10 -4.18
CA ALA A 434 6.90 8.78 -3.70
C ALA A 434 7.36 7.72 -4.70
N HIS A 435 7.55 6.50 -4.21
CA HIS A 435 7.76 5.34 -5.06
C HIS A 435 7.05 4.10 -4.54
N GLY A 436 6.59 3.28 -5.47
CA GLY A 436 6.04 1.95 -5.24
C GLY A 436 6.86 0.93 -6.03
N ILE A 437 7.43 -0.07 -5.35
CA ILE A 437 8.31 -1.07 -5.98
C ILE A 437 7.97 -2.49 -5.55
N PHE A 438 8.22 -3.42 -6.47
CA PHE A 438 8.14 -4.86 -6.22
C PHE A 438 9.53 -5.48 -6.37
N GLY A 439 9.88 -6.38 -5.45
CA GLY A 439 11.19 -7.00 -5.42
C GLY A 439 11.15 -8.52 -5.28
N LEU A 440 12.23 -9.15 -5.74
CA LEU A 440 12.53 -10.54 -5.45
C LEU A 440 13.78 -10.56 -4.57
N GLY A 441 13.66 -11.18 -3.40
CA GLY A 441 14.71 -11.24 -2.42
C GLY A 441 15.12 -12.65 -2.04
N ILE A 442 16.36 -12.77 -1.58
CA ILE A 442 16.95 -13.96 -1.00
C ILE A 442 17.50 -13.64 0.39
N LYS A 443 17.30 -14.56 1.35
CA LYS A 443 17.83 -14.48 2.71
C LYS A 443 18.75 -15.67 3.00
N SER A 444 19.82 -15.42 3.75
CA SER A 444 20.69 -16.48 4.26
C SER A 444 20.00 -17.24 5.40
N ASN A 445 20.57 -18.38 5.78
CA ASN A 445 20.29 -18.98 7.08
C ASN A 445 20.70 -17.99 8.19
N ARG A 446 20.08 -18.13 9.37
CA ARG A 446 20.52 -17.40 10.55
C ARG A 446 21.90 -17.92 10.99
N PHE A 447 22.76 -17.02 11.46
CA PHE A 447 24.09 -17.30 12.01
C PHE A 447 24.34 -16.43 13.24
N ALA A 448 25.52 -16.54 13.85
CA ALA A 448 25.87 -15.86 15.11
C ALA A 448 24.82 -16.10 16.21
N ASN A 449 24.66 -17.37 16.61
CA ASN A 449 23.65 -17.81 17.59
C ASN A 449 22.21 -17.45 17.20
N ASN A 450 21.88 -17.64 15.91
CA ASN A 450 20.58 -17.30 15.32
C ASN A 450 20.16 -15.82 15.39
N LYS A 451 21.09 -14.91 15.72
CA LYS A 451 20.77 -13.47 15.86
C LYS A 451 20.91 -12.69 14.55
N LEU A 452 21.66 -13.19 13.57
CA LEU A 452 21.93 -12.46 12.34
C LEU A 452 21.50 -13.25 11.11
N SER A 453 20.96 -12.57 10.10
CA SER A 453 20.88 -13.11 8.73
C SER A 453 21.20 -12.03 7.70
N LEU A 454 21.70 -12.43 6.54
CA LEU A 454 21.94 -11.54 5.41
C LEU A 454 20.78 -11.62 4.43
N PHE A 455 20.56 -10.57 3.65
CA PHE A 455 19.64 -10.58 2.53
C PHE A 455 20.17 -9.76 1.35
N ALA A 456 19.69 -10.13 0.18
CA ALA A 456 19.81 -9.34 -1.04
C ALA A 456 18.45 -9.30 -1.75
N GLU A 457 18.14 -8.18 -2.38
CA GLU A 457 16.89 -7.93 -3.08
C GLU A 457 17.17 -7.15 -4.37
N ALA A 458 16.49 -7.53 -5.45
CA ALA A 458 16.39 -6.73 -6.64
C ALA A 458 14.94 -6.28 -6.81
N ALA A 459 14.71 -4.97 -6.84
CA ALA A 459 13.38 -4.39 -6.97
C ALA A 459 13.27 -3.48 -8.20
N ALA A 460 12.05 -3.37 -8.72
CA ALA A 460 11.68 -2.45 -9.78
C ALA A 460 10.27 -1.90 -9.53
N GLY A 461 9.98 -0.72 -10.06
CA GLY A 461 8.66 -0.13 -9.95
C GLY A 461 8.62 1.30 -10.44
N VAL A 462 7.78 2.11 -9.81
CA VAL A 462 7.43 3.46 -10.27
C VAL A 462 7.70 4.47 -9.17
N ALA A 463 8.32 5.59 -9.54
CA ALA A 463 8.64 6.73 -8.69
C ALA A 463 8.30 8.02 -9.40
N GLY A 464 7.78 9.00 -8.68
CA GLY A 464 7.49 10.31 -9.25
C GLY A 464 7.20 11.37 -8.22
N GLY A 465 7.06 12.60 -8.69
CA GLY A 465 6.74 13.76 -7.87
C GLY A 465 7.96 14.43 -7.22
N GLY A 466 7.72 15.53 -6.49
CA GLY A 466 8.78 16.26 -5.77
C GLY A 466 9.89 16.90 -6.62
N ARG A 467 9.71 16.98 -7.95
CA ARG A 467 10.74 17.33 -8.96
C ARG A 467 11.92 16.37 -9.04
N VAL A 468 11.81 15.18 -8.49
CA VAL A 468 12.84 14.15 -8.69
C VAL A 468 12.89 13.79 -10.17
N ASP A 469 14.09 13.74 -10.73
CA ASP A 469 14.33 13.52 -12.16
C ASP A 469 14.25 12.03 -12.52
N SER A 470 13.08 11.42 -12.26
CA SER A 470 12.80 10.00 -12.57
C SER A 470 12.26 9.77 -13.98
N GLY A 471 12.13 10.83 -14.79
CA GLY A 471 11.58 10.76 -16.15
C GLY A 471 10.11 10.33 -16.16
N GLU A 472 9.81 9.23 -16.85
CA GLU A 472 8.49 8.59 -16.89
C GLU A 472 8.18 7.79 -15.61
N GLY A 473 9.17 7.62 -14.73
CA GLY A 473 8.97 7.13 -13.38
C GLY A 473 9.45 5.71 -13.12
N VAL A 474 9.83 4.95 -14.15
CA VAL A 474 10.41 3.62 -13.94
C VAL A 474 11.70 3.72 -13.11
N LEU A 475 11.84 2.86 -12.12
CA LEU A 475 13.02 2.75 -11.27
C LEU A 475 13.41 1.31 -11.02
N VAL A 476 14.70 1.10 -10.78
CA VAL A 476 15.25 -0.17 -10.29
C VAL A 476 16.11 0.08 -9.07
N ARG A 477 16.11 -0.88 -8.14
CA ARG A 477 16.85 -0.78 -6.88
C ARG A 477 17.36 -2.14 -6.41
N PRO A 478 18.63 -2.51 -6.68
CA PRO A 478 19.31 -3.54 -5.92
C PRO A 478 19.55 -3.06 -4.47
N THR A 479 19.42 -3.97 -3.51
CA THR A 479 19.64 -3.72 -2.08
C THR A 479 20.25 -4.95 -1.43
N ALA A 480 21.20 -4.75 -0.53
CA ALA A 480 21.75 -5.81 0.31
C ALA A 480 21.86 -5.33 1.76
N GLY A 481 21.67 -6.24 2.70
CA GLY A 481 21.62 -5.87 4.10
C GLY A 481 21.73 -7.02 5.07
N ILE A 482 21.60 -6.66 6.33
CA ILE A 482 21.64 -7.54 7.49
C ILE A 482 20.38 -7.36 8.31
N ASN A 483 19.85 -8.47 8.81
CA ASN A 483 18.78 -8.52 9.79
C ASN A 483 19.36 -8.94 11.14
N TYR A 484 19.03 -8.18 12.17
CA TYR A 484 19.23 -8.57 13.56
C TYR A 484 17.91 -9.08 14.14
N HIS A 485 17.83 -10.36 14.45
CA HIS A 485 16.65 -11.05 14.97
C HIS A 485 16.60 -10.87 16.49
N VAL A 486 15.63 -10.09 16.97
CA VAL A 486 15.36 -9.93 18.41
C VAL A 486 14.70 -11.19 18.95
N ASN A 487 13.75 -11.72 18.19
CA ASN A 487 13.09 -13.00 18.39
C ASN A 487 12.64 -13.55 17.02
N ASP A 488 11.78 -14.57 17.01
CA ASP A 488 11.33 -15.18 15.76
C ASP A 488 10.47 -14.25 14.89
N ASP A 489 9.74 -13.33 15.51
CA ASP A 489 8.79 -12.44 14.85
C ASP A 489 9.39 -11.05 14.59
N LEU A 490 10.22 -10.50 15.49
CA LEU A 490 10.75 -9.14 15.40
C LEU A 490 12.21 -9.12 14.96
N SER A 491 12.50 -8.32 13.92
CA SER A 491 13.86 -8.06 13.46
C SER A 491 14.11 -6.58 13.17
N PHE A 492 15.33 -6.12 13.43
CA PHE A 492 15.85 -4.85 12.93
C PHE A 492 16.60 -5.06 11.62
N ASN A 493 16.47 -4.13 10.69
CA ASN A 493 17.05 -4.23 9.35
C ASN A 493 18.00 -3.05 9.13
N PHE A 494 19.18 -3.35 8.60
CA PHE A 494 20.12 -2.36 8.08
C PHE A 494 20.54 -2.76 6.68
N SER A 495 20.41 -1.86 5.70
CA SER A 495 20.76 -2.18 4.32
C SER A 495 21.25 -0.98 3.53
N GLY A 496 22.05 -1.25 2.50
CA GLY A 496 22.46 -0.29 1.49
C GLY A 496 21.97 -0.72 0.11
N GLY A 497 21.69 0.25 -0.75
CA GLY A 497 21.28 0.02 -2.11
C GLY A 497 21.68 1.16 -3.05
N GLN A 498 21.30 1.00 -4.31
CA GLN A 498 21.46 2.02 -5.33
C GLN A 498 20.15 2.10 -6.13
N MET A 499 19.62 3.31 -6.28
CA MET A 499 18.44 3.58 -7.09
C MET A 499 18.83 4.20 -8.41
N TRP A 500 18.28 3.63 -9.48
CA TRP A 500 18.46 4.10 -10.86
C TRP A 500 17.10 4.32 -11.51
N SER A 501 16.94 5.45 -12.21
CA SER A 501 15.79 5.72 -13.09
C SER A 501 16.23 5.62 -14.54
N PRO A 502 15.88 4.55 -15.29
CA PRO A 502 16.37 4.35 -16.65
C PRO A 502 15.98 5.44 -17.65
N TYR A 503 14.84 6.11 -17.42
CA TYR A 503 14.33 7.19 -18.27
C TYR A 503 14.53 8.58 -17.64
N GLY A 504 15.25 8.64 -16.51
CA GLY A 504 15.56 9.86 -15.79
C GLY A 504 17.07 9.99 -15.55
N ASN A 505 17.45 10.93 -14.70
CA ASN A 505 18.85 11.16 -14.33
C ASN A 505 19.16 10.84 -12.86
N VAL A 506 18.28 10.11 -12.19
CA VAL A 506 18.52 9.66 -10.81
C VAL A 506 19.47 8.47 -10.81
N ASN A 507 20.59 8.66 -10.11
CA ASN A 507 21.53 7.61 -9.73
C ASN A 507 21.97 7.90 -8.28
N SER A 508 21.28 7.30 -7.31
CA SER A 508 21.39 7.67 -5.91
C SER A 508 21.65 6.45 -5.03
N THR A 509 22.66 6.54 -4.18
CA THR A 509 22.90 5.55 -3.13
C THR A 509 21.90 5.75 -2.01
N ASN A 510 21.33 4.66 -1.50
CA ASN A 510 20.41 4.69 -0.38
C ASN A 510 20.90 3.85 0.80
N ILE A 511 20.61 4.31 2.00
CA ILE A 511 20.82 3.61 3.27
C ILE A 511 19.46 3.48 3.95
N ASN A 512 19.10 2.28 4.36
CA ASN A 512 17.82 2.02 5.00
C ASN A 512 18.03 1.44 6.40
N ILE A 513 17.27 1.95 7.35
CA ILE A 513 17.23 1.47 8.73
C ILE A 513 15.77 1.24 9.08
N GLY A 514 15.44 0.07 9.57
CA GLY A 514 14.04 -0.25 9.87
C GLY A 514 13.85 -1.39 10.85
N LEU A 515 12.59 -1.72 11.04
CA LEU A 515 12.16 -2.90 11.75
C LEU A 515 11.12 -3.66 10.92
N SER A 516 11.03 -4.95 11.17
CA SER A 516 10.05 -5.84 10.55
C SER A 516 9.46 -6.79 11.58
N TYR A 517 8.13 -6.92 11.55
CA TYR A 517 7.37 -7.88 12.32
C TYR A 517 6.84 -8.99 11.39
N GLY A 518 7.29 -10.21 11.64
CA GLY A 518 6.93 -11.43 10.95
C GLY A 518 5.78 -12.14 11.65
N LEU A 519 4.89 -12.68 10.84
CA LEU A 519 3.81 -13.55 11.28
C LEU A 519 3.58 -14.64 10.23
N SER A 520 2.92 -15.72 10.61
CA SER A 520 2.51 -16.74 9.65
C SER A 520 1.01 -16.94 9.62
N ILE A 521 0.42 -16.95 8.43
CA ILE A 521 -1.02 -17.09 8.22
C ILE A 521 -1.31 -18.45 7.59
N LEU A 522 -2.35 -19.13 8.03
CA LEU A 522 -2.81 -20.34 7.36
C LEU A 522 -3.30 -20.01 5.96
N ASN A 523 -2.90 -20.82 4.98
CA ASN A 523 -3.36 -20.77 3.62
C ASN A 523 -4.01 -22.12 3.27
N ALA A 524 -5.33 -22.08 3.09
CA ALA A 524 -6.16 -23.24 2.85
C ALA A 524 -6.32 -23.58 1.36
N LYS A 525 -5.85 -22.71 0.45
CA LYS A 525 -5.84 -23.02 -0.99
C LYS A 525 -4.59 -23.83 -1.36
N LYS A 526 -4.79 -24.93 -2.09
CA LYS A 526 -3.70 -25.78 -2.59
C LYS A 526 -3.05 -25.24 -3.85
#